data_AF-A0A6J2WKP9-F1
#
_entry.id   AF-A0A6J2WKP9-F1
#
_cell.length_a   1.000
_cell.length_b   1.000
_cell.length_c   1.000
_cell.angle_alpha   90.00
_cell.angle_beta   90.00
_cell.angle_gamma   90.00
#
_symmetry.space_group_name_H-M   'P 1'
#
loop_
_entity.id
_entity.type
_entity.pdbx_description
1 polymer ?
#
loop_
_entity_poly.entity_id
_entity_poly.type
_entity_poly.pdbx_seq_one_letter_code
_entity_poly.pdbx_strand_id
1 'polypeptide(L)'
;MTEDVQKHSVHTLVFRSLKRTHDMFVSDHAKPLALDEESQKIKMAAKLRAEYGPVLHMPVLKEGREKGPARATDPYGLQGHPLTGSEPDYLVTGTHPYPSGPGVALTADTQIQKMPSEAGVHSLALALPPSQARQDASRTAASVSDIHRHAGAPERSHPPGHSMALLESGGTKSSALAVRKAPTMPKPQWHPPWKLYRVISGHLGWVRSIAVEPGNQWFVTGSADRTIKIWDLASGRLKLSLTGHISTVRGVAVSGRSPYLFSCGEDKQVKCWDLEYNKVIRHYHGHLSAVYDLDLHPTIDVLVTCSRDSTARVWDIRTKANVHTLTGHTNTVATVKCQSAEPQIITGSHDTTIRLWDLIAGKTRATLTNHKKSVRALVLHPRQYTFASGSPDNIKQWKFPDGNFIQNLSGHNAIINTLAVNSDGVLVSGADNGTIHMWDWRTGYNFQRIHAAVQPGSLDSESGIFACVFDHSESRLITAEADKTIKVYKEDDTATEETHPLNWKPEILKRKRF
;
A
#
# COMPACT_ATOMS: atom_id res chain seq x y z
N MET A 1 65.19 19.78 3.07
CA MET A 1 65.36 19.22 1.71
C MET A 1 63.98 19.09 1.12
N THR A 2 63.55 20.11 0.38
CA THR A 2 62.27 20.12 -0.34
C THR A 2 62.48 19.39 -1.66
N GLU A 3 61.92 18.19 -1.78
CA GLU A 3 61.97 17.42 -3.03
C GLU A 3 61.19 18.15 -4.12
N ASP A 4 61.86 18.46 -5.23
CA ASP A 4 61.25 19.06 -6.40
C ASP A 4 60.29 18.08 -7.07
N VAL A 5 59.00 18.37 -6.98
CA VAL A 5 57.96 17.59 -7.65
C VAL A 5 58.07 17.82 -9.16
N GLN A 6 58.51 16.80 -9.87
CA GLN A 6 58.69 16.81 -11.32
C GLN A 6 57.33 16.95 -12.02
N LYS A 7 57.02 18.15 -12.53
CA LYS A 7 55.76 18.48 -13.20
C LYS A 7 55.62 17.68 -14.50
N HIS A 8 54.82 16.61 -14.45
CA HIS A 8 54.44 15.86 -15.65
C HIS A 8 53.25 16.53 -16.33
N SER A 9 53.28 16.64 -17.66
CA SER A 9 52.15 17.10 -18.45
C SER A 9 50.89 16.26 -18.17
N VAL A 10 49.73 16.91 -18.08
CA VAL A 10 48.42 16.26 -17.84
C VAL A 10 48.18 15.10 -18.80
N HIS A 11 48.62 15.26 -20.05
CA HIS A 11 48.54 14.22 -21.07
C HIS A 11 49.28 12.93 -20.65
N THR A 12 50.50 13.06 -20.12
CA THR A 12 51.31 11.92 -19.66
C THR A 12 50.69 11.22 -18.45
N LEU A 13 50.02 11.99 -17.59
CA LEU A 13 49.35 11.44 -16.40
C LEU A 13 48.09 10.65 -16.78
N VAL A 14 47.32 11.16 -17.73
CA VAL A 14 46.12 10.49 -18.28
C VAL A 14 46.51 9.22 -19.01
N PHE A 15 47.55 9.23 -19.85
CA PHE A 15 48.00 8.02 -20.53
C PHE A 15 48.53 6.95 -19.58
N ARG A 16 49.20 7.35 -18.49
CA ARG A 16 49.64 6.42 -17.44
C ARG A 16 48.47 5.84 -16.64
N SER A 17 47.44 6.63 -16.33
CA SER A 17 46.25 6.10 -15.65
C SER A 17 45.47 5.17 -16.56
N LEU A 18 45.31 5.53 -17.84
CA LEU A 18 44.62 4.73 -18.85
C LEU A 18 45.31 3.38 -19.06
N LYS A 19 46.65 3.38 -19.14
CA LYS A 19 47.45 2.15 -19.22
C LYS A 19 47.30 1.29 -17.97
N ARG A 20 47.29 1.88 -16.77
CA ARG A 20 47.05 1.15 -15.52
C ARG A 20 45.66 0.51 -15.48
N THR A 21 44.62 1.24 -15.89
CA THR A 21 43.28 0.67 -15.96
C THR A 21 43.19 -0.43 -17.01
N HIS A 22 43.80 -0.24 -18.18
CA HIS A 22 43.86 -1.27 -19.22
C HIS A 22 44.56 -2.53 -18.70
N ASP A 23 45.74 -2.42 -18.10
CA ASP A 23 46.49 -3.56 -17.58
C ASP A 23 45.78 -4.24 -16.40
N MET A 24 45.02 -3.49 -15.57
CA MET A 24 44.25 -4.02 -14.44
C MET A 24 42.98 -4.79 -14.88
N PHE A 25 42.32 -4.37 -15.96
CA PHE A 25 41.06 -4.97 -16.40
C PHE A 25 41.20 -5.99 -17.53
N VAL A 26 42.33 -5.99 -18.27
CA VAL A 26 42.56 -6.95 -19.37
C VAL A 26 42.94 -8.34 -18.88
N SER A 27 43.57 -8.47 -17.70
CA SER A 27 44.01 -9.77 -17.19
C SER A 27 42.88 -10.66 -16.67
N ASP A 28 41.76 -10.08 -16.20
CA ASP A 28 40.69 -10.84 -15.54
C ASP A 28 39.42 -11.04 -16.38
N HIS A 29 39.13 -10.18 -17.37
CA HIS A 29 37.86 -10.23 -18.10
C HIS A 29 37.91 -10.91 -19.47
N ALA A 30 39.10 -11.25 -19.99
CA ALA A 30 39.25 -11.82 -21.33
C ALA A 30 39.38 -13.35 -21.38
N LYS A 31 39.43 -14.04 -20.23
CA LYS A 31 39.44 -15.51 -20.20
C LYS A 31 38.03 -16.01 -19.82
N PRO A 32 37.35 -16.79 -20.68
CA PRO A 32 36.13 -17.46 -20.26
C PRO A 32 36.45 -18.32 -19.02
N LEU A 33 35.61 -18.21 -17.98
CA LEU A 33 35.71 -19.06 -16.81
C LEU A 33 35.73 -20.52 -17.28
N ALA A 34 36.71 -21.30 -16.80
CA ALA A 34 36.80 -22.71 -17.15
C ALA A 34 35.46 -23.38 -16.80
N LEU A 35 34.80 -23.93 -17.81
CA LEU A 35 33.52 -24.59 -17.66
C LEU A 35 33.76 -25.90 -16.90
N ASP A 36 33.34 -25.94 -15.65
CA ASP A 36 33.32 -27.17 -14.88
C ASP A 36 32.24 -28.11 -15.44
N GLU A 37 32.67 -29.21 -16.06
CA GLU A 37 31.80 -30.20 -16.70
C GLU A 37 30.81 -30.82 -15.72
N GLU A 38 31.16 -30.94 -14.44
CA GLU A 38 30.24 -31.46 -13.41
C GLU A 38 29.09 -30.48 -13.14
N SER A 39 29.39 -29.19 -12.98
CA SER A 39 28.37 -28.16 -12.81
C SER A 39 27.41 -28.07 -14.00
N GLN A 40 27.92 -28.25 -15.23
CA GLN A 40 27.08 -28.25 -16.43
C GLN A 40 26.19 -29.49 -16.50
N LYS A 41 26.71 -30.68 -16.18
CA LYS A 41 25.91 -31.91 -16.12
C LYS A 41 24.77 -31.80 -15.11
N ILE A 42 25.04 -31.25 -13.93
CA ILE A 42 24.02 -31.03 -12.89
C ILE A 42 22.95 -30.04 -13.38
N LYS A 43 23.38 -28.94 -14.01
CA LYS A 43 22.46 -27.93 -14.58
C LYS A 43 21.58 -28.50 -15.70
N MET A 44 22.16 -29.29 -16.60
CA MET A 44 21.40 -29.97 -17.66
C MET A 44 20.42 -30.98 -17.07
N ALA A 45 20.85 -31.83 -16.13
CA ALA A 45 19.98 -32.82 -15.49
C ALA A 45 18.81 -32.15 -14.73
N ALA A 46 19.06 -31.04 -14.04
CA ALA A 46 18.01 -30.26 -13.39
C ALA A 46 17.01 -29.67 -14.40
N LYS A 47 17.50 -29.17 -15.54
CA LYS A 47 16.65 -28.62 -16.60
C LYS A 47 15.82 -29.72 -17.28
N LEU A 48 16.43 -30.87 -17.57
CA LEU A 48 15.76 -32.02 -18.18
C LEU A 48 14.67 -32.59 -17.27
N ARG A 49 14.94 -32.69 -15.96
CA ARG A 49 13.93 -33.11 -14.97
C ARG A 49 12.81 -32.09 -14.81
N ALA A 50 13.10 -30.79 -14.89
CA ALA A 50 12.09 -29.74 -14.77
C ALA A 50 11.17 -29.66 -16.00
N GLU A 51 11.72 -29.78 -17.21
CA GLU A 51 10.96 -29.64 -18.46
C GLU A 51 10.31 -30.96 -18.91
N TYR A 52 10.99 -32.10 -18.75
CA TYR A 52 10.55 -33.39 -19.29
C TYR A 52 10.21 -34.44 -18.22
N GLY A 53 10.37 -34.10 -16.93
CA GLY A 53 9.96 -34.92 -15.79
C GLY A 53 8.54 -35.52 -15.89
N PRO A 54 7.53 -34.76 -16.34
CA PRO A 54 6.17 -35.28 -16.49
C PRO A 54 5.97 -36.27 -17.65
N VAL A 55 6.86 -36.28 -18.65
CA VAL A 55 6.71 -37.04 -19.90
C VAL A 55 7.53 -38.34 -19.90
N LEU A 56 8.53 -38.44 -19.01
CA LEU A 56 9.42 -39.61 -18.89
C LEU A 56 8.73 -40.94 -18.55
N HIS A 57 7.49 -40.90 -18.05
CA HIS A 57 6.71 -42.10 -17.71
C HIS A 57 5.74 -42.57 -18.80
N MET A 58 5.68 -41.90 -19.96
CA MET A 58 4.85 -42.39 -21.08
C MET A 58 5.50 -43.61 -21.74
N PRO A 59 4.77 -44.73 -21.94
CA PRO A 59 5.27 -45.86 -22.70
C PRO A 59 5.42 -45.46 -24.16
N VAL A 60 6.60 -45.70 -24.74
CA VAL A 60 6.83 -45.57 -26.18
C VAL A 60 5.95 -46.60 -26.89
N LEU A 61 4.97 -46.13 -27.67
CA LEU A 61 4.16 -46.96 -28.56
C LEU A 61 5.10 -47.60 -29.60
N LYS A 62 5.32 -48.91 -29.49
CA LYS A 62 5.85 -49.72 -30.59
C LYS A 62 4.72 -49.89 -31.61
N GLU A 63 4.70 -49.04 -32.64
CA GLU A 63 3.85 -49.29 -33.80
C GLU A 63 4.34 -50.54 -34.56
N GLY A 64 3.37 -51.41 -34.84
CA GLY A 64 3.54 -52.67 -35.51
C GLY A 64 4.01 -52.49 -36.95
N ARG A 65 5.11 -53.15 -37.27
CA ARG A 65 5.59 -53.30 -38.65
C ARG A 65 4.63 -54.23 -39.39
N GLU A 66 3.78 -53.67 -40.25
CA GLU A 66 2.96 -54.44 -41.18
C GLU A 66 3.82 -55.34 -42.07
N LYS A 67 3.33 -56.56 -42.27
CA LYS A 67 3.95 -57.61 -43.07
C LYS A 67 3.85 -57.30 -44.56
N GLY A 68 5.00 -57.10 -45.21
CA GLY A 68 5.20 -57.32 -46.64
C GLY A 68 5.87 -58.69 -46.89
N PRO A 69 5.69 -59.33 -48.06
CA PRO A 69 5.76 -60.78 -48.19
C PRO A 69 7.18 -61.35 -48.26
N ALA A 70 7.25 -62.64 -47.92
CA ALA A 70 8.42 -63.48 -47.77
C ALA A 70 9.40 -63.46 -48.95
N ARG A 71 10.70 -63.46 -48.62
CA ARG A 71 11.73 -64.14 -49.41
C ARG A 71 12.86 -64.66 -48.52
N ALA A 72 12.98 -65.99 -48.57
CA ALA A 72 14.10 -66.90 -48.34
C ALA A 72 15.26 -66.49 -47.41
N THR A 73 15.46 -67.38 -46.44
CA THR A 73 16.64 -67.64 -45.62
C THR A 73 17.91 -67.87 -46.44
N ASP A 74 19.06 -67.42 -45.92
CA ASP A 74 20.24 -68.27 -45.80
C ASP A 74 21.18 -67.80 -44.66
N PRO A 75 21.90 -68.72 -43.98
CA PRO A 75 22.38 -68.51 -42.62
C PRO A 75 23.87 -68.81 -42.47
N TYR A 76 24.79 -67.86 -42.70
CA TYR A 76 26.19 -67.99 -42.27
C TYR A 76 26.90 -66.62 -42.15
N GLY A 77 27.58 -66.37 -41.02
CA GLY A 77 28.83 -65.59 -41.02
C GLY A 77 28.91 -64.26 -40.25
N LEU A 78 29.44 -64.34 -39.02
CA LEU A 78 30.55 -63.55 -38.46
C LEU A 78 30.50 -62.01 -38.33
N GLN A 79 30.37 -61.60 -37.06
CA GLN A 79 31.05 -60.55 -36.27
C GLN A 79 32.03 -59.56 -36.96
N GLY A 80 31.78 -58.25 -36.77
CA GLY A 80 32.74 -57.16 -36.92
C GLY A 80 32.22 -55.82 -36.33
N HIS A 81 32.89 -55.30 -35.32
CA HIS A 81 32.73 -53.92 -34.75
C HIS A 81 33.72 -52.95 -35.47
N PRO A 82 33.73 -51.63 -35.18
CA PRO A 82 32.71 -50.58 -35.32
C PRO A 82 33.26 -49.40 -36.18
N LEU A 83 32.50 -48.29 -36.37
CA LEU A 83 32.96 -46.88 -36.26
C LEU A 83 32.07 -45.88 -37.05
N THR A 84 31.67 -44.84 -36.32
CA THR A 84 31.50 -43.41 -36.69
C THR A 84 30.51 -42.97 -37.79
N GLY A 85 29.59 -42.11 -37.36
CA GLY A 85 29.30 -40.86 -38.07
C GLY A 85 28.05 -40.86 -38.96
N SER A 86 26.89 -40.57 -38.38
CA SER A 86 25.82 -39.78 -39.02
C SER A 86 24.69 -39.59 -38.02
N GLU A 87 24.41 -38.33 -37.69
CA GLU A 87 23.20 -37.95 -36.99
C GLU A 87 21.97 -38.27 -37.88
N PRO A 88 20.90 -38.87 -37.35
CA PRO A 88 19.66 -38.96 -38.09
C PRO A 88 18.87 -37.64 -37.94
N ASP A 89 18.59 -37.00 -39.07
CA ASP A 89 17.60 -35.94 -39.22
C ASP A 89 16.24 -36.40 -38.69
N TYR A 90 15.69 -35.68 -37.72
CA TYR A 90 14.30 -35.86 -37.28
C TYR A 90 13.41 -34.85 -38.00
N LEU A 91 12.63 -35.34 -38.97
CA LEU A 91 11.55 -34.60 -39.59
C LEU A 91 10.34 -34.60 -38.64
N VAL A 92 10.10 -33.48 -37.95
CA VAL A 92 8.92 -33.30 -37.09
C VAL A 92 7.76 -32.77 -37.94
N THR A 93 6.75 -33.61 -38.17
CA THR A 93 5.46 -33.22 -38.76
C THR A 93 4.57 -32.64 -37.67
N GLY A 94 4.42 -31.31 -37.65
CA GLY A 94 3.56 -30.60 -36.69
C GLY A 94 2.08 -30.64 -37.07
N THR A 95 1.22 -31.02 -36.14
CA THR A 95 -0.25 -31.12 -36.29
C THR A 95 -1.04 -30.00 -35.59
N HIS A 96 -0.54 -28.76 -35.52
CA HIS A 96 -1.34 -27.64 -34.98
C HIS A 96 -1.14 -26.31 -35.74
N PRO A 97 -2.22 -25.52 -35.96
CA PRO A 97 -2.17 -24.30 -36.77
C PRO A 97 -2.08 -23.04 -35.89
N TYR A 98 -0.90 -22.43 -35.78
CA TYR A 98 -0.74 -20.99 -35.50
C TYR A 98 0.52 -20.48 -36.22
N PRO A 99 0.55 -19.22 -36.68
CA PRO A 99 1.43 -18.78 -37.75
C PRO A 99 2.83 -18.41 -37.26
N SER A 100 3.83 -18.83 -38.04
CA SER A 100 5.23 -18.45 -37.89
C SER A 100 5.44 -16.96 -38.20
N GLY A 101 6.45 -16.36 -37.56
CA GLY A 101 6.72 -14.91 -37.49
C GLY A 101 6.97 -14.15 -38.82
N PRO A 102 7.31 -12.85 -38.72
CA PRO A 102 7.26 -11.91 -39.83
C PRO A 102 8.36 -12.19 -40.87
N GLY A 103 7.96 -12.35 -42.14
CA GLY A 103 8.88 -12.36 -43.28
C GLY A 103 8.75 -13.52 -44.28
N VAL A 104 7.80 -14.44 -44.13
CA VAL A 104 7.59 -15.55 -45.09
C VAL A 104 6.38 -15.26 -45.98
N ALA A 105 6.57 -15.29 -47.30
CA ALA A 105 5.52 -15.07 -48.29
C ALA A 105 4.53 -16.26 -48.34
N LEU A 106 3.23 -15.96 -48.26
CA LEU A 106 2.15 -16.94 -48.25
C LEU A 106 1.96 -17.56 -49.65
N THR A 107 1.85 -18.89 -49.72
CA THR A 107 1.53 -19.65 -50.93
C THR A 107 0.01 -19.70 -51.15
N ALA A 108 -0.46 -19.85 -52.39
CA ALA A 108 -1.87 -19.74 -52.80
C ALA A 108 -2.87 -20.59 -51.98
N ASP A 109 -2.42 -21.69 -51.39
CA ASP A 109 -3.25 -22.59 -50.57
C ASP A 109 -3.41 -22.14 -49.09
N THR A 110 -2.69 -21.09 -48.67
CA THR A 110 -2.77 -20.50 -47.30
C THR A 110 -3.50 -19.15 -47.26
N GLN A 111 -4.11 -18.73 -48.38
CA GLN A 111 -4.83 -17.47 -48.45
C GLN A 111 -6.23 -17.62 -47.86
N ILE A 112 -6.41 -17.14 -46.64
CA ILE A 112 -7.74 -17.01 -46.00
C ILE A 112 -8.59 -16.05 -46.84
N GLN A 113 -9.72 -16.54 -47.38
CA GLN A 113 -10.74 -15.72 -48.03
C GLN A 113 -11.27 -14.68 -47.03
N LYS A 114 -10.85 -13.43 -47.18
CA LYS A 114 -11.34 -12.29 -46.39
C LYS A 114 -12.63 -11.72 -46.99
N MET A 115 -13.69 -12.51 -47.16
CA MET A 115 -15.07 -11.99 -47.22
C MET A 115 -16.05 -13.10 -46.80
N PRO A 116 -16.90 -12.88 -45.79
CA PRO A 116 -17.99 -13.81 -45.50
C PRO A 116 -19.01 -13.77 -46.66
N SER A 117 -19.55 -14.93 -47.05
CA SER A 117 -20.59 -15.01 -48.08
C SER A 117 -21.85 -14.26 -47.63
N GLU A 118 -22.55 -13.60 -48.56
CA GLU A 118 -23.76 -12.81 -48.27
C GLU A 118 -24.83 -13.62 -47.51
N ALA A 119 -24.91 -14.93 -47.74
CA ALA A 119 -25.78 -15.84 -47.00
C ALA A 119 -25.39 -15.99 -45.52
N GLY A 120 -24.10 -15.98 -45.20
CA GLY A 120 -23.60 -16.03 -43.82
C GLY A 120 -23.80 -14.71 -43.06
N VAL A 121 -23.78 -13.58 -43.76
CA VAL A 121 -24.09 -12.26 -43.18
C VAL A 121 -25.58 -12.15 -42.87
N HIS A 122 -26.44 -12.67 -43.74
CA HIS A 122 -27.90 -12.69 -43.53
C HIS A 122 -28.33 -13.62 -42.38
N SER A 123 -27.67 -14.76 -42.19
CA SER A 123 -27.98 -15.68 -41.09
C SER A 123 -27.52 -15.14 -39.73
N LEU A 124 -26.37 -14.45 -39.67
CA LEU A 124 -25.91 -13.79 -38.44
C LEU A 124 -26.77 -12.57 -38.07
N ALA A 125 -27.26 -11.81 -39.05
CA ALA A 125 -28.12 -10.65 -38.83
C ALA A 125 -29.50 -11.02 -38.23
N LEU A 126 -29.98 -12.24 -38.49
CA LEU A 126 -31.24 -12.75 -37.93
C LEU A 126 -31.07 -13.34 -36.51
N ALA A 127 -29.85 -13.68 -36.10
CA ALA A 127 -29.56 -14.32 -34.82
C ALA A 127 -29.19 -13.33 -33.68
N LEU A 128 -29.13 -12.03 -33.96
CA LEU A 128 -28.80 -11.01 -32.97
C LEU A 128 -30.08 -10.47 -32.27
N PRO A 129 -30.13 -10.45 -30.92
CA PRO A 129 -31.22 -9.77 -30.21
C PRO A 129 -31.15 -8.24 -30.46
N PRO A 130 -32.30 -7.53 -30.48
CA PRO A 130 -32.35 -6.12 -30.84
C PRO A 130 -31.61 -5.25 -29.82
N SER A 131 -30.74 -4.37 -30.29
CA SER A 131 -30.00 -3.41 -29.47
C SER A 131 -30.91 -2.30 -28.92
N GLN A 132 -30.62 -1.81 -27.71
CA GLN A 132 -31.33 -0.70 -27.04
C GLN A 132 -31.48 0.55 -27.92
N ALA A 133 -30.54 0.78 -28.85
CA ALA A 133 -30.60 1.90 -29.80
C ALA A 133 -31.79 1.82 -30.78
N ARG A 134 -32.32 0.64 -31.09
CA ARG A 134 -33.57 0.50 -31.89
C ARG A 134 -34.84 0.68 -31.05
N GLN A 135 -34.80 0.40 -29.75
CA GLN A 135 -35.93 0.67 -28.86
C GLN A 135 -36.10 2.18 -28.60
N ASP A 136 -35.00 2.93 -28.52
CA ASP A 136 -35.05 4.39 -28.34
C ASP A 136 -35.46 5.15 -29.62
N ALA A 137 -35.15 4.62 -30.81
CA ALA A 137 -35.63 5.19 -32.08
C ALA A 137 -37.15 5.02 -32.29
N SER A 138 -37.80 4.08 -31.57
CA SER A 138 -39.26 3.89 -31.62
C SER A 138 -40.04 4.82 -30.68
N ARG A 139 -39.36 5.58 -29.83
CA ARG A 139 -39.98 6.51 -28.85
C ARG A 139 -40.07 7.96 -29.30
N THR A 140 -39.62 8.30 -30.50
CA THR A 140 -39.69 9.66 -31.04
C THR A 140 -40.56 9.74 -32.28
N ALA A 141 -41.88 9.73 -32.08
CA ALA A 141 -42.85 10.33 -32.98
C ALA A 141 -44.22 10.43 -32.27
N ALA A 142 -44.32 11.30 -31.25
CA ALA A 142 -45.62 11.77 -30.80
C ALA A 142 -45.94 13.05 -31.60
N SER A 143 -46.99 12.95 -32.40
CA SER A 143 -47.54 14.01 -33.23
C SER A 143 -47.99 15.23 -32.41
N VAL A 144 -47.82 16.41 -33.00
CA VAL A 144 -48.19 17.74 -32.46
C VAL A 144 -49.71 17.88 -32.19
N SER A 145 -50.53 16.89 -32.53
CA SER A 145 -51.97 16.82 -32.31
C SER A 145 -52.41 16.22 -30.96
N ASP A 146 -51.52 15.55 -30.21
CA ASP A 146 -51.88 14.92 -28.93
C ASP A 146 -51.64 15.81 -27.69
N ILE A 147 -51.07 17.00 -27.90
CA ILE A 147 -50.78 17.99 -26.84
C ILE A 147 -51.99 18.91 -26.56
N HIS A 148 -53.07 18.84 -27.35
CA HIS A 148 -54.25 19.71 -27.21
C HIS A 148 -55.51 19.08 -26.59
N ARG A 149 -55.48 17.81 -26.16
CA ARG A 149 -56.66 17.13 -25.59
C ARG A 149 -56.65 16.89 -24.08
N HIS A 150 -55.57 17.23 -23.40
CA HIS A 150 -55.51 17.17 -21.94
C HIS A 150 -55.02 18.50 -21.36
N ALA A 151 -55.73 19.58 -21.69
CA ALA A 151 -55.71 20.82 -20.92
C ALA A 151 -56.77 20.72 -19.80
N GLY A 152 -56.32 20.38 -18.60
CA GLY A 152 -57.12 20.38 -17.39
C GLY A 152 -56.20 20.50 -16.18
N ALA A 153 -56.09 21.72 -15.65
CA ALA A 153 -55.41 22.07 -14.39
C ALA A 153 -55.98 21.25 -13.19
N PRO A 154 -55.31 21.10 -12.02
CA PRO A 154 -54.68 22.20 -11.29
C PRO A 154 -53.33 21.93 -10.57
N GLU A 155 -52.73 23.07 -10.20
CA GLU A 155 -51.83 23.34 -9.06
C GLU A 155 -50.43 22.69 -8.99
N ARG A 156 -49.43 23.47 -9.44
CA ARG A 156 -48.03 23.40 -9.02
C ARG A 156 -47.70 24.63 -8.18
N SER A 157 -47.38 24.41 -6.90
CA SER A 157 -46.78 25.39 -6.01
C SER A 157 -45.29 25.60 -6.33
N HIS A 158 -44.90 26.85 -6.52
CA HIS A 158 -43.52 27.32 -6.61
C HIS A 158 -43.28 28.50 -5.64
N PRO A 159 -42.02 28.85 -5.36
CA PRO A 159 -41.44 28.96 -4.02
C PRO A 159 -41.52 30.39 -3.45
N PRO A 160 -41.41 30.61 -2.13
CA PRO A 160 -41.35 31.97 -1.61
C PRO A 160 -39.91 32.48 -1.55
N GLY A 161 -39.63 33.46 -2.40
CA GLY A 161 -38.60 34.46 -2.18
C GLY A 161 -39.23 35.78 -1.72
N HIS A 162 -38.58 36.43 -0.76
CA HIS A 162 -38.67 37.86 -0.41
C HIS A 162 -40.05 38.46 -0.11
N SER A 163 -40.40 38.52 1.18
CA SER A 163 -41.45 39.39 1.72
C SER A 163 -40.87 40.74 2.18
N MET A 164 -41.23 41.82 1.48
CA MET A 164 -41.18 43.19 1.99
C MET A 164 -42.35 43.40 2.97
N ALA A 165 -42.05 44.02 4.11
CA ALA A 165 -42.97 44.30 5.19
C ALA A 165 -43.84 45.54 4.88
N LEU A 166 -45.15 45.39 5.08
CA LEU A 166 -46.12 46.48 5.15
C LEU A 166 -46.43 46.74 6.63
N LEU A 167 -46.29 47.99 7.03
CA LEU A 167 -46.64 48.52 8.35
C LEU A 167 -48.16 48.46 8.55
N GLU A 168 -48.61 47.86 9.65
CA GLU A 168 -49.80 48.37 10.34
C GLU A 168 -49.80 48.04 11.83
N SER A 169 -50.43 48.95 12.56
CA SER A 169 -50.36 49.23 13.99
C SER A 169 -51.05 48.17 14.87
N GLY A 170 -50.44 47.90 16.03
CA GLY A 170 -51.18 47.64 17.27
C GLY A 170 -51.00 46.25 17.89
N GLY A 171 -50.48 46.23 19.12
CA GLY A 171 -50.67 45.08 20.02
C GLY A 171 -49.37 44.50 20.58
N THR A 172 -49.00 45.00 21.75
CA THR A 172 -48.00 44.48 22.69
C THR A 172 -47.85 42.95 22.70
N LYS A 173 -46.65 42.46 22.36
CA LYS A 173 -45.98 41.30 22.99
C LYS A 173 -44.52 41.24 22.55
N SER A 174 -43.64 41.46 23.51
CA SER A 174 -42.19 41.34 23.42
C SER A 174 -41.76 39.93 22.99
N SER A 175 -41.49 39.73 21.70
CA SER A 175 -40.70 38.59 21.24
C SER A 175 -39.23 38.94 21.35
N ALA A 176 -38.58 38.49 22.41
CA ALA A 176 -37.13 38.52 22.52
C ALA A 176 -36.55 37.75 21.33
N LEU A 177 -35.81 38.46 20.47
CA LEU A 177 -34.88 37.86 19.52
C LEU A 177 -33.94 36.95 20.31
N ALA A 178 -34.19 35.65 20.26
CA ALA A 178 -33.26 34.66 20.78
C ALA A 178 -31.97 34.82 19.99
N VAL A 179 -31.00 35.52 20.59
CA VAL A 179 -29.62 35.57 20.12
C VAL A 179 -29.21 34.11 19.92
N ARG A 180 -29.06 33.69 18.67
CA ARG A 180 -28.41 32.41 18.35
C ARG A 180 -27.04 32.48 19.01
N LYS A 181 -26.89 31.84 20.18
CA LYS A 181 -25.60 31.70 20.85
C LYS A 181 -24.64 31.19 19.77
N ALA A 182 -23.60 31.98 19.48
CA ALA A 182 -22.51 31.52 18.64
C ALA A 182 -22.09 30.15 19.18
N PRO A 183 -21.77 29.16 18.32
CA PRO A 183 -21.31 27.87 18.80
C PRO A 183 -20.06 28.09 19.66
N THR A 184 -20.26 28.14 20.98
CA THR A 184 -19.19 28.21 21.95
C THR A 184 -18.53 26.86 21.90
N MET A 185 -17.22 26.81 21.66
CA MET A 185 -16.50 25.55 21.67
C MET A 185 -16.83 24.81 22.98
N PRO A 186 -17.19 23.52 22.92
CA PRO A 186 -17.59 22.78 24.10
C PRO A 186 -16.39 22.62 25.04
N LYS A 187 -16.63 22.58 26.36
CA LYS A 187 -15.55 22.38 27.35
C LYS A 187 -14.82 21.06 27.02
N PRO A 188 -13.48 21.05 26.92
CA PRO A 188 -12.71 19.83 26.73
C PRO A 188 -12.87 18.89 27.93
N GLN A 189 -12.75 17.59 27.68
CA GLN A 189 -12.62 16.63 28.76
C GLN A 189 -11.21 16.75 29.36
N TRP A 190 -11.11 16.64 30.68
CA TRP A 190 -9.79 16.56 31.32
C TRP A 190 -9.22 15.16 31.09
N HIS A 191 -7.96 15.13 30.67
CA HIS A 191 -7.18 13.92 30.46
C HIS A 191 -5.92 14.02 31.30
N PRO A 192 -5.47 12.94 31.94
CA PRO A 192 -4.23 12.94 32.70
C PRO A 192 -3.03 13.20 31.76
N PRO A 193 -2.01 13.94 32.20
CA PRO A 193 -0.79 14.11 31.44
C PRO A 193 -0.02 12.80 31.37
N TRP A 194 0.66 12.60 30.25
CA TRP A 194 1.50 11.45 29.97
C TRP A 194 2.95 11.74 30.35
N LYS A 195 3.58 10.82 31.06
CA LYS A 195 4.99 10.90 31.44
C LYS A 195 5.79 9.74 30.86
N LEU A 196 7.07 10.00 30.60
CA LEU A 196 7.99 8.97 30.14
C LEU A 196 8.17 7.93 31.25
N TYR A 197 7.79 6.69 30.96
CA TYR A 197 7.90 5.57 31.90
C TYR A 197 9.16 4.74 31.66
N ARG A 198 9.51 4.49 30.39
CA ARG A 198 10.66 3.66 30.03
C ARG A 198 11.25 4.08 28.69
N VAL A 199 12.57 3.95 28.57
CA VAL A 199 13.29 4.04 27.30
C VAL A 199 13.94 2.70 27.02
N ILE A 200 13.64 2.12 25.86
CA ILE A 200 14.18 0.85 25.40
C ILE A 200 15.14 1.17 24.25
N SER A 201 16.41 0.79 24.44
CA SER A 201 17.44 0.91 23.41
C SER A 201 17.88 -0.48 22.96
N GLY A 202 18.27 -0.60 21.70
CA GLY A 202 18.78 -1.84 21.14
C GLY A 202 18.67 -1.97 19.62
N HIS A 203 17.99 -1.05 18.94
CA HIS A 203 18.08 -0.95 17.48
C HIS A 203 19.36 -0.23 17.05
N LEU A 204 19.85 -0.56 15.86
CA LEU A 204 21.06 0.07 15.29
C LEU A 204 20.73 1.21 14.33
N GLY A 205 19.47 1.33 13.92
CA GLY A 205 18.97 2.37 13.03
C GLY A 205 17.60 2.89 13.47
N TRP A 206 17.10 3.88 12.74
CA TRP A 206 15.81 4.51 12.98
C TRP A 206 14.68 3.50 13.08
N VAL A 207 13.88 3.59 14.15
CA VAL A 207 12.72 2.72 14.33
C VAL A 207 11.56 3.33 13.56
N ARG A 208 11.04 2.62 12.55
CA ARG A 208 10.08 3.19 11.58
C ARG A 208 8.64 2.80 11.84
N SER A 209 8.41 1.63 12.41
CA SER A 209 7.07 1.09 12.66
C SER A 209 7.00 0.35 13.99
N ILE A 210 5.81 0.35 14.58
CA ILE A 210 5.47 -0.40 15.78
C ILE A 210 4.11 -1.05 15.55
N ALA A 211 3.95 -2.29 16.00
CA ALA A 211 2.66 -2.93 16.15
C ALA A 211 2.60 -3.65 17.50
N VAL A 212 1.45 -3.59 18.17
CA VAL A 212 1.22 -4.28 19.43
C VAL A 212 0.45 -5.57 19.16
N GLU A 213 0.79 -6.63 19.89
CA GLU A 213 0.07 -7.90 19.84
C GLU A 213 -1.30 -7.77 20.52
N PRO A 214 -2.37 -8.38 19.98
CA PRO A 214 -3.73 -8.26 20.53
C PRO A 214 -3.89 -8.64 22.01
N GLY A 215 -3.12 -9.61 22.50
CA GLY A 215 -3.05 -10.06 23.89
C GLY A 215 -2.11 -9.25 24.80
N ASN A 216 -1.53 -8.14 24.32
CA ASN A 216 -0.65 -7.24 25.08
C ASN A 216 0.58 -7.90 25.72
N GLN A 217 1.02 -9.08 25.26
CA GLN A 217 2.20 -9.73 25.85
C GLN A 217 3.51 -9.19 25.29
N TRP A 218 3.49 -8.79 24.02
CA TRP A 218 4.66 -8.28 23.32
C TRP A 218 4.26 -7.26 22.27
N PHE A 219 5.26 -6.53 21.78
CA PHE A 219 5.11 -5.62 20.65
C PHE A 219 6.28 -5.80 19.71
N VAL A 220 6.09 -5.36 18.47
CA VAL A 220 7.04 -5.52 17.39
C VAL A 220 7.48 -4.17 16.90
N THR A 221 8.76 -4.06 16.57
CA THR A 221 9.32 -2.87 15.96
C THR A 221 10.08 -3.22 14.68
N GLY A 222 9.84 -2.43 13.64
CA GLY A 222 10.59 -2.47 12.38
C GLY A 222 11.59 -1.32 12.33
N SER A 223 12.86 -1.61 12.03
CA SER A 223 13.92 -0.59 12.01
C SER A 223 14.64 -0.51 10.65
N ALA A 224 15.35 0.59 10.46
CA ALA A 224 16.28 0.80 9.37
C ALA A 224 17.50 -0.14 9.43
N ASP A 225 17.73 -0.82 10.56
CA ASP A 225 18.73 -1.89 10.67
C ASP A 225 18.36 -3.18 9.90
N ARG A 226 17.19 -3.19 9.23
CA ARG A 226 16.63 -4.29 8.43
C ARG A 226 16.13 -5.46 9.28
N THR A 227 16.09 -5.29 10.59
CA THR A 227 15.60 -6.29 11.54
C THR A 227 14.22 -5.91 12.05
N ILE A 228 13.46 -6.96 12.39
CA ILE A 228 12.19 -6.84 13.10
C ILE A 228 12.45 -7.40 14.49
N LYS A 229 12.26 -6.59 15.53
CA LYS A 229 12.49 -7.01 16.91
C LYS A 229 11.17 -7.16 17.64
N ILE A 230 11.04 -8.26 18.37
CA ILE A 230 9.90 -8.55 19.26
C ILE A 230 10.35 -8.27 20.68
N TRP A 231 9.62 -7.40 21.35
CA TRP A 231 9.91 -6.94 22.70
C TRP A 231 8.79 -7.36 23.64
N ASP A 232 9.14 -7.68 24.87
CA ASP A 232 8.16 -7.90 25.93
C ASP A 232 7.54 -6.57 26.37
N LEU A 233 6.20 -6.46 26.40
CA LEU A 233 5.53 -5.19 26.73
C LEU A 233 5.71 -4.83 28.23
N ALA A 234 5.68 -5.84 29.10
CA ALA A 234 5.78 -5.67 30.54
C ALA A 234 7.21 -5.32 30.98
N SER A 235 8.20 -6.15 30.59
CA SER A 235 9.61 -5.96 31.00
C SER A 235 10.42 -5.06 30.09
N GLY A 236 10.00 -4.85 28.83
CA GLY A 236 10.77 -4.11 27.83
C GLY A 236 12.02 -4.84 27.32
N ARG A 237 12.14 -6.15 27.60
CA ARG A 237 13.28 -6.97 27.17
C ARG A 237 13.08 -7.48 25.75
N LEU A 238 14.17 -7.63 25.01
CA LEU A 238 14.17 -8.23 23.67
C LEU A 238 13.86 -9.74 23.80
N LYS A 239 12.81 -10.21 23.14
CA LYS A 239 12.46 -11.63 23.06
C LYS A 239 13.09 -12.29 21.84
N LEU A 240 12.92 -11.67 20.67
CA LEU A 240 13.35 -12.24 19.39
C LEU A 240 13.81 -11.14 18.44
N SER A 241 14.78 -11.48 17.59
CA SER A 241 15.22 -10.65 16.47
C SER A 241 15.05 -11.44 15.18
N LEU A 242 14.08 -11.03 14.36
CA LEU A 242 13.78 -11.60 13.06
C LEU A 242 14.57 -10.86 11.98
N THR A 243 15.36 -11.61 11.22
CA THR A 243 16.15 -11.11 10.09
C THR A 243 15.59 -11.67 8.78
N GLY A 244 15.56 -10.84 7.74
CA GLY A 244 15.11 -11.29 6.43
C GLY A 244 14.84 -10.18 5.44
N HIS A 245 14.51 -8.97 5.88
CA HIS A 245 14.42 -7.82 4.97
C HIS A 245 15.80 -7.38 4.48
N ILE A 246 15.86 -6.92 3.23
CA ILE A 246 17.12 -6.49 2.60
C ILE A 246 17.36 -4.99 2.86
N SER A 247 16.29 -4.23 3.02
CA SER A 247 16.30 -2.79 3.29
C SER A 247 15.48 -2.46 4.55
N THR A 248 15.29 -1.17 4.81
CA THR A 248 14.58 -0.67 5.98
C THR A 248 13.15 -1.24 6.05
N VAL A 249 12.74 -1.69 7.24
CA VAL A 249 11.38 -2.15 7.49
C VAL A 249 10.52 -0.93 7.79
N ARG A 250 9.50 -0.68 6.98
CA ARG A 250 8.71 0.55 7.00
C ARG A 250 7.39 0.40 7.71
N GLY A 251 6.73 -0.74 7.54
CA GLY A 251 5.46 -1.08 8.17
C GLY A 251 5.52 -2.48 8.75
N VAL A 252 4.83 -2.66 9.87
CA VAL A 252 4.62 -3.95 10.53
C VAL A 252 3.18 -3.97 11.03
N ALA A 253 2.48 -5.09 10.87
CA ALA A 253 1.19 -5.33 11.48
C ALA A 253 1.10 -6.77 11.98
N VAL A 254 0.43 -6.97 13.12
CA VAL A 254 0.14 -8.28 13.68
C VAL A 254 -1.33 -8.60 13.40
N SER A 255 -1.61 -9.80 12.93
CA SER A 255 -3.00 -10.22 12.72
C SER A 255 -3.67 -10.60 14.04
N GLY A 256 -4.89 -10.12 14.25
CA GLY A 256 -5.73 -10.51 15.40
C GLY A 256 -6.44 -11.84 15.25
N ARG A 257 -6.48 -12.41 14.04
CA ARG A 257 -7.24 -13.65 13.72
C ARG A 257 -6.34 -14.85 13.51
N SER A 258 -5.16 -14.61 12.95
CA SER A 258 -4.17 -15.64 12.60
C SER A 258 -2.87 -15.36 13.34
N PRO A 259 -2.07 -16.37 13.71
CA PRO A 259 -0.77 -16.19 14.37
C PRO A 259 0.32 -15.70 13.38
N TYR A 260 0.01 -14.65 12.61
CA TYR A 260 0.86 -14.12 11.56
C TYR A 260 1.25 -12.67 11.83
N LEU A 261 2.49 -12.36 11.48
CA LEU A 261 3.04 -11.02 11.46
C LEU A 261 3.33 -10.66 10.02
N PHE A 262 2.90 -9.47 9.61
CA PHE A 262 3.14 -8.93 8.29
C PHE A 262 4.13 -7.78 8.39
N SER A 263 5.07 -7.74 7.46
CA SER A 263 6.05 -6.67 7.39
C SER A 263 6.25 -6.22 5.95
N CYS A 264 6.48 -4.92 5.77
CA CYS A 264 6.79 -4.32 4.49
C CYS A 264 8.04 -3.45 4.60
N GLY A 265 8.80 -3.37 3.51
CA GLY A 265 10.04 -2.64 3.48
C GLY A 265 10.30 -1.86 2.20
N GLU A 266 11.38 -1.09 2.22
CA GLU A 266 11.91 -0.40 1.04
C GLU A 266 12.51 -1.35 0.00
N ASP A 267 12.66 -2.63 0.35
CA ASP A 267 13.08 -3.73 -0.53
C ASP A 267 11.98 -4.20 -1.51
N LYS A 268 10.83 -3.50 -1.53
CA LYS A 268 9.64 -3.80 -2.34
C LYS A 268 8.95 -5.12 -1.94
N GLN A 269 9.41 -5.76 -0.87
CA GLN A 269 8.88 -7.04 -0.42
C GLN A 269 7.89 -6.80 0.72
N VAL A 270 6.81 -7.58 0.69
CA VAL A 270 5.90 -7.74 1.81
C VAL A 270 5.98 -9.20 2.23
N LYS A 271 6.24 -9.43 3.51
CA LYS A 271 6.49 -10.77 4.07
C LYS A 271 5.41 -11.12 5.08
N CYS A 272 4.97 -12.37 5.05
CA CYS A 272 4.19 -13.00 6.11
C CYS A 272 5.14 -13.88 6.91
N TRP A 273 5.23 -13.60 8.20
CA TRP A 273 5.97 -14.36 9.19
C TRP A 273 4.99 -15.21 9.97
N ASP A 274 5.33 -16.48 10.11
CA ASP A 274 4.65 -17.36 11.04
C ASP A 274 5.27 -17.17 12.43
N LEU A 275 4.46 -16.80 13.41
CA LEU A 275 4.92 -16.58 14.78
C LEU A 275 5.17 -17.88 15.54
N GLU A 276 4.60 -19.01 15.09
CA GLU A 276 4.87 -20.32 15.69
C GLU A 276 6.25 -20.84 15.30
N TYR A 277 6.58 -20.70 14.00
CA TYR A 277 7.88 -21.16 13.46
C TYR A 277 8.96 -20.09 13.43
N ASN A 278 8.60 -18.82 13.65
CA ASN A 278 9.48 -17.65 13.56
C ASN A 278 10.21 -17.53 12.21
N LYS A 279 9.52 -17.91 11.12
CA LYS A 279 10.08 -17.93 9.75
C LYS A 279 9.14 -17.24 8.77
N VAL A 280 9.72 -16.74 7.69
CA VAL A 280 8.96 -16.21 6.57
C VAL A 280 8.32 -17.38 5.82
N ILE A 281 7.00 -17.35 5.69
CA ILE A 281 6.22 -18.40 5.00
C ILE A 281 5.68 -17.93 3.66
N ARG A 282 5.44 -16.63 3.49
CA ARG A 282 4.89 -16.06 2.25
C ARG A 282 5.56 -14.75 1.90
N HIS A 283 5.76 -14.57 0.60
CA HIS A 283 6.19 -13.32 0.00
C HIS A 283 5.08 -12.82 -0.93
N TYR A 284 4.62 -11.58 -0.74
CA TYR A 284 3.71 -10.92 -1.66
C TYR A 284 4.54 -10.06 -2.63
N HIS A 285 4.50 -10.45 -3.89
CA HIS A 285 5.28 -9.81 -4.96
C HIS A 285 4.35 -9.10 -5.94
N GLY A 286 4.76 -7.90 -6.37
CA GLY A 286 4.04 -7.10 -7.36
C GLY A 286 4.18 -5.59 -7.16
N HIS A 287 4.71 -5.14 -6.02
CA HIS A 287 5.08 -3.73 -5.82
C HIS A 287 6.28 -3.34 -6.70
N LEU A 288 6.15 -2.22 -7.40
CA LEU A 288 7.19 -1.73 -8.32
C LEU A 288 8.28 -0.95 -7.57
N SER A 289 7.95 -0.44 -6.38
CA SER A 289 8.82 0.40 -5.57
C SER A 289 8.64 0.10 -4.07
N ALA A 290 9.29 0.91 -3.23
CA ALA A 290 9.28 0.76 -1.77
C ALA A 290 7.87 0.77 -1.19
N VAL A 291 7.59 -0.13 -0.24
CA VAL A 291 6.30 -0.21 0.45
C VAL A 291 6.41 0.55 1.77
N TYR A 292 5.53 1.53 1.99
CA TYR A 292 5.64 2.51 3.09
C TYR A 292 4.88 2.09 4.34
N ASP A 293 3.69 1.53 4.16
CA ASP A 293 2.78 1.16 5.25
C ASP A 293 1.95 -0.04 4.80
N LEU A 294 1.44 -0.79 5.77
CA LEU A 294 0.59 -1.95 5.56
C LEU A 294 -0.46 -2.00 6.65
N ASP A 295 -1.65 -2.45 6.31
CA ASP A 295 -2.72 -2.65 7.28
C ASP A 295 -3.56 -3.88 6.91
N LEU A 296 -4.08 -4.54 7.93
CA LEU A 296 -4.89 -5.75 7.79
C LEU A 296 -6.36 -5.39 7.90
N HIS A 297 -7.18 -6.03 7.07
CA HIS A 297 -8.61 -5.90 7.22
C HIS A 297 -9.07 -6.69 8.46
N PRO A 298 -9.89 -6.10 9.36
CA PRO A 298 -10.20 -6.72 10.65
C PRO A 298 -11.14 -7.94 10.55
N THR A 299 -11.96 -8.04 9.50
CA THR A 299 -12.96 -9.13 9.37
C THR A 299 -12.73 -10.06 8.19
N ILE A 300 -11.90 -9.66 7.23
CA ILE A 300 -11.65 -10.40 5.99
C ILE A 300 -10.15 -10.66 5.94
N ASP A 301 -9.73 -11.83 5.52
CA ASP A 301 -8.31 -12.22 5.44
C ASP A 301 -7.61 -11.58 4.22
N VAL A 302 -7.62 -10.24 4.21
CA VAL A 302 -7.06 -9.39 3.17
C VAL A 302 -6.05 -8.44 3.79
N LEU A 303 -4.92 -8.31 3.12
CA LEU A 303 -3.84 -7.39 3.47
C LEU A 303 -3.84 -6.23 2.49
N VAL A 304 -3.79 -5.01 2.99
CA VAL A 304 -3.65 -3.81 2.16
C VAL A 304 -2.28 -3.21 2.41
N THR A 305 -1.64 -2.78 1.33
CA THR A 305 -0.27 -2.26 1.36
C THR A 305 -0.19 -1.01 0.52
N CYS A 306 0.61 -0.04 0.94
CA CYS A 306 0.78 1.21 0.22
C CYS A 306 2.23 1.40 -0.21
N SER A 307 2.43 1.95 -1.41
CA SER A 307 3.73 1.97 -2.05
C SER A 307 4.08 3.33 -2.63
N ARG A 308 5.39 3.51 -2.81
CA ARG A 308 6.00 4.63 -3.51
C ARG A 308 5.62 4.68 -4.99
N ASP A 309 5.13 3.57 -5.55
CA ASP A 309 4.64 3.51 -6.93
C ASP A 309 3.26 4.14 -7.15
N SER A 310 2.78 4.94 -6.19
CA SER A 310 1.47 5.63 -6.19
C SER A 310 0.25 4.70 -6.16
N THR A 311 0.45 3.42 -5.84
CA THR A 311 -0.64 2.46 -5.72
C THR A 311 -0.79 1.96 -4.29
N ALA A 312 -2.02 1.61 -3.95
CA ALA A 312 -2.28 0.69 -2.84
C ALA A 312 -2.71 -0.66 -3.43
N ARG A 313 -2.14 -1.76 -2.92
CA ARG A 313 -2.47 -3.11 -3.38
C ARG A 313 -3.18 -3.89 -2.29
N VAL A 314 -4.18 -4.64 -2.72
CA VAL A 314 -5.02 -5.51 -1.90
C VAL A 314 -4.63 -6.95 -2.20
N TRP A 315 -4.17 -7.67 -1.18
CA TRP A 315 -3.69 -9.03 -1.29
C TRP A 315 -4.60 -9.98 -0.54
N ASP A 316 -4.89 -11.12 -1.15
CA ASP A 316 -5.42 -12.26 -0.41
C ASP A 316 -4.27 -12.92 0.37
N ILE A 317 -4.42 -13.02 1.69
CA ILE A 317 -3.39 -13.52 2.59
C ILE A 317 -2.99 -14.97 2.23
N ARG A 318 -3.95 -15.81 1.83
CA ARG A 318 -3.73 -17.24 1.61
C ARG A 318 -3.11 -17.52 0.25
N THR A 319 -3.69 -16.97 -0.81
CA THR A 319 -3.25 -17.23 -2.19
C THR A 319 -2.03 -16.38 -2.61
N LYS A 320 -1.78 -15.28 -1.89
CA LYS A 320 -0.76 -14.26 -2.22
C LYS A 320 -1.05 -13.49 -3.50
N ALA A 321 -2.22 -13.71 -4.10
CA ALA A 321 -2.63 -13.00 -5.30
C ALA A 321 -2.99 -11.55 -4.97
N ASN A 322 -2.65 -10.65 -5.88
CA ASN A 322 -3.14 -9.28 -5.85
C ASN A 322 -4.57 -9.26 -6.40
N VAL A 323 -5.54 -8.96 -5.55
CA VAL A 323 -6.96 -8.87 -5.92
C VAL A 323 -7.23 -7.54 -6.63
N HIS A 324 -6.79 -6.44 -6.03
CA HIS A 324 -6.99 -5.10 -6.56
C HIS A 324 -5.73 -4.24 -6.48
N THR A 325 -5.45 -3.55 -7.58
CA THR A 325 -4.47 -2.46 -7.61
C THR A 325 -5.23 -1.14 -7.60
N LEU A 326 -5.32 -0.51 -6.43
CA LEU A 326 -5.97 0.77 -6.23
C LEU A 326 -5.08 1.86 -6.82
N THR A 327 -5.43 2.30 -8.02
CA THR A 327 -4.73 3.33 -8.78
C THR A 327 -5.53 4.64 -8.76
N GLY A 328 -4.81 5.76 -8.69
CA GLY A 328 -5.45 7.08 -8.73
C GLY A 328 -4.66 8.16 -7.99
N HIS A 329 -3.86 7.79 -6.99
CA HIS A 329 -2.90 8.74 -6.43
C HIS A 329 -1.85 9.12 -7.47
N THR A 330 -1.38 10.36 -7.43
CA THR A 330 -0.36 10.86 -8.38
C THR A 330 1.05 10.80 -7.81
N ASN A 331 1.17 10.57 -6.50
CA ASN A 331 2.42 10.50 -5.78
C ASN A 331 2.41 9.34 -4.79
N THR A 332 3.52 9.16 -4.07
CA THR A 332 3.75 8.07 -3.12
C THR A 332 2.64 8.00 -2.07
N VAL A 333 2.02 6.83 -1.90
CA VAL A 333 1.03 6.61 -0.85
C VAL A 333 1.77 6.37 0.45
N ALA A 334 1.51 7.21 1.46
CA ALA A 334 2.29 7.24 2.70
C ALA A 334 1.73 6.31 3.77
N THR A 335 0.40 6.21 3.85
CA THR A 335 -0.29 5.47 4.91
C THR A 335 -1.60 4.89 4.41
N VAL A 336 -2.01 3.78 5.02
CA VAL A 336 -3.25 3.10 4.75
C VAL A 336 -3.92 2.68 6.05
N LYS A 337 -5.25 2.79 6.10
CA LYS A 337 -6.07 2.22 7.18
C LYS A 337 -7.24 1.43 6.64
N CYS A 338 -7.48 0.28 7.25
CA CYS A 338 -8.57 -0.62 6.94
C CYS A 338 -9.63 -0.60 8.06
N GLN A 339 -10.89 -0.70 7.67
CA GLN A 339 -12.01 -0.86 8.59
C GLN A 339 -13.04 -1.84 8.01
N SER A 340 -13.84 -2.46 8.88
CA SER A 340 -14.90 -3.38 8.46
C SER A 340 -16.11 -2.66 7.85
N ALA A 341 -16.42 -1.45 8.35
CA ALA A 341 -17.48 -0.61 7.83
C ALA A 341 -17.04 0.10 6.55
N GLU A 342 -17.98 0.51 5.70
CA GLU A 342 -17.64 1.36 4.55
C GLU A 342 -17.13 2.73 5.02
N PRO A 343 -16.31 3.45 4.24
CA PRO A 343 -15.40 2.95 3.22
C PRO A 343 -14.31 2.06 3.84
N GLN A 344 -14.11 0.85 3.30
CA GLN A 344 -13.28 -0.16 3.96
C GLN A 344 -11.78 0.17 3.94
N ILE A 345 -11.31 0.94 2.96
CA ILE A 345 -9.90 1.35 2.85
C ILE A 345 -9.83 2.87 2.71
N ILE A 346 -8.96 3.47 3.53
CA ILE A 346 -8.59 4.88 3.43
C ILE A 346 -7.08 4.96 3.16
N THR A 347 -6.69 5.76 2.17
CA THR A 347 -5.27 6.00 1.87
C THR A 347 -4.95 7.49 1.91
N GLY A 348 -3.78 7.81 2.45
CA GLY A 348 -3.22 9.16 2.48
C GLY A 348 -1.93 9.19 1.67
N SER A 349 -1.75 10.22 0.84
CA SER A 349 -0.62 10.30 -0.09
C SER A 349 0.13 11.62 0.01
N HIS A 350 1.36 11.61 -0.51
CA HIS A 350 2.18 12.79 -0.70
C HIS A 350 1.65 13.73 -1.79
N ASP A 351 0.63 13.33 -2.55
CA ASP A 351 -0.11 14.19 -3.47
C ASP A 351 -1.10 15.14 -2.79
N THR A 352 -1.07 15.21 -1.45
CA THR A 352 -1.94 16.04 -0.60
C THR A 352 -3.41 15.60 -0.55
N THR A 353 -3.74 14.47 -1.19
CA THR A 353 -5.10 13.93 -1.21
C THR A 353 -5.26 12.73 -0.28
N ILE A 354 -6.50 12.56 0.20
CA ILE A 354 -6.94 11.34 0.87
C ILE A 354 -7.99 10.70 -0.03
N ARG A 355 -7.90 9.40 -0.24
CA ARG A 355 -8.87 8.64 -1.03
C ARG A 355 -9.59 7.63 -0.15
N LEU A 356 -10.91 7.64 -0.26
CA LEU A 356 -11.80 6.64 0.33
C LEU A 356 -12.13 5.64 -0.77
N TRP A 357 -11.83 4.37 -0.55
CA TRP A 357 -11.98 3.32 -1.56
C TRP A 357 -13.16 2.41 -1.25
N ASP A 358 -13.78 1.96 -2.32
CA ASP A 358 -14.64 0.78 -2.30
C ASP A 358 -13.78 -0.44 -2.62
N LEU A 359 -13.72 -1.39 -1.68
CA LEU A 359 -12.95 -2.63 -1.83
C LEU A 359 -13.54 -3.54 -2.90
N ILE A 360 -14.86 -3.55 -3.08
CA ILE A 360 -15.55 -4.47 -4.00
C ILE A 360 -15.30 -4.05 -5.45
N ALA A 361 -15.51 -2.76 -5.74
CA ALA A 361 -15.29 -2.21 -7.08
C ALA A 361 -13.82 -1.90 -7.37
N GLY A 362 -12.97 -1.76 -6.34
CA GLY A 362 -11.58 -1.31 -6.47
C GLY A 362 -11.45 0.14 -6.97
N LYS A 363 -12.48 0.96 -6.78
CA LYS A 363 -12.55 2.36 -7.26
C LYS A 363 -12.57 3.34 -6.08
N THR A 364 -12.10 4.55 -6.34
CA THR A 364 -12.20 5.65 -5.36
C THR A 364 -13.65 6.12 -5.28
N ARG A 365 -14.24 6.11 -4.08
CA ARG A 365 -15.57 6.66 -3.80
C ARG A 365 -15.53 8.17 -3.61
N ALA A 366 -14.59 8.66 -2.80
CA ALA A 366 -14.41 10.07 -2.52
C ALA A 366 -12.93 10.45 -2.47
N THR A 367 -12.62 11.65 -2.99
CA THR A 367 -11.28 12.23 -2.96
C THR A 367 -11.33 13.52 -2.14
N LEU A 368 -10.60 13.56 -1.05
CA LEU A 368 -10.55 14.71 -0.15
C LEU A 368 -9.25 15.49 -0.41
N THR A 369 -9.40 16.75 -0.83
CA THR A 369 -8.29 17.60 -1.30
C THR A 369 -8.04 18.80 -0.38
N ASN A 370 -8.51 18.75 0.87
CA ASN A 370 -8.46 19.93 1.75
C ASN A 370 -7.06 20.19 2.30
N HIS A 371 -6.15 19.22 2.27
CA HIS A 371 -4.77 19.37 2.75
C HIS A 371 -3.91 20.11 1.73
N LYS A 372 -3.03 20.98 2.23
CA LYS A 372 -2.11 21.74 1.38
C LYS A 372 -0.76 21.05 1.20
N LYS A 373 -0.43 20.12 2.10
CA LYS A 373 0.84 19.40 2.15
C LYS A 373 0.57 17.89 2.18
N SER A 374 1.65 17.10 2.09
CA SER A 374 1.58 15.64 2.09
C SER A 374 0.81 15.10 3.29
N VAL A 375 -0.10 14.16 3.08
CA VAL A 375 -0.77 13.44 4.18
C VAL A 375 0.08 12.22 4.50
N ARG A 376 0.66 12.19 5.70
CA ARG A 376 1.60 11.14 6.13
C ARG A 376 0.99 10.17 7.13
N ALA A 377 0.02 10.62 7.89
CA ALA A 377 -0.61 9.84 8.94
C ALA A 377 -2.14 9.81 8.79
N LEU A 378 -2.73 8.65 8.99
CA LEU A 378 -4.15 8.43 9.08
C LEU A 378 -4.44 7.58 10.32
N VAL A 379 -5.52 7.91 11.02
CA VAL A 379 -5.96 7.15 12.18
C VAL A 379 -7.48 7.08 12.22
N LEU A 380 -7.99 5.90 12.54
CA LEU A 380 -9.40 5.64 12.76
C LEU A 380 -9.70 5.84 14.24
N HIS A 381 -10.85 6.43 14.55
CA HIS A 381 -11.32 6.43 15.93
C HIS A 381 -12.01 5.09 16.22
N PRO A 382 -11.75 4.43 17.37
CA PRO A 382 -12.26 3.08 17.65
C PRO A 382 -13.78 3.02 17.89
N ARG A 383 -14.36 4.05 18.54
CA ARG A 383 -15.81 4.10 18.85
C ARG A 383 -16.64 4.97 17.90
N GLN A 384 -16.19 6.20 17.68
CA GLN A 384 -16.81 7.17 16.79
C GLN A 384 -16.49 6.84 15.33
N TYR A 385 -17.50 6.91 14.47
CA TYR A 385 -17.38 6.65 13.04
C TYR A 385 -16.77 7.86 12.29
N THR A 386 -15.53 8.15 12.66
CA THR A 386 -14.74 9.32 12.25
C THR A 386 -13.27 8.94 12.15
N PHE A 387 -12.52 9.67 11.33
CA PHE A 387 -11.08 9.47 11.19
C PHE A 387 -10.34 10.80 11.20
N ALA A 388 -9.06 10.76 11.57
CA ALA A 388 -8.18 11.92 11.53
C ALA A 388 -7.05 11.69 10.55
N SER A 389 -6.60 12.80 9.98
CA SER A 389 -5.50 12.84 9.02
C SER A 389 -4.49 13.88 9.43
N GLY A 390 -3.22 13.51 9.41
CA GLY A 390 -2.08 14.33 9.80
C GLY A 390 -1.30 14.78 8.58
N SER A 391 -1.15 16.08 8.44
CA SER A 391 -0.29 16.72 7.47
C SER A 391 0.50 17.84 8.16
N PRO A 392 1.65 18.30 7.62
CA PRO A 392 2.44 19.35 8.26
C PRO A 392 1.79 20.73 8.30
N ASP A 393 0.61 20.90 7.70
CA ASP A 393 -0.19 22.11 7.79
C ASP A 393 -1.09 22.08 9.02
N ASN A 394 -2.01 21.11 9.09
CA ASN A 394 -2.91 20.89 10.21
C ASN A 394 -3.34 19.42 10.29
N ILE A 395 -3.82 19.02 11.47
CA ILE A 395 -4.56 17.77 11.63
C ILE A 395 -6.02 18.05 11.33
N LYS A 396 -6.67 17.20 10.54
CA LYS A 396 -8.10 17.34 10.20
C LYS A 396 -8.88 16.11 10.61
N GLN A 397 -10.08 16.33 11.11
CA GLN A 397 -11.05 15.28 11.41
C GLN A 397 -12.16 15.24 10.37
N TRP A 398 -12.58 14.02 10.08
CA TRP A 398 -13.51 13.69 9.01
C TRP A 398 -14.56 12.72 9.51
N LYS A 399 -15.77 12.85 8.97
CA LYS A 399 -16.89 11.96 9.22
C LYS A 399 -17.06 11.01 8.05
N PHE A 400 -17.24 9.74 8.35
CA PHE A 400 -17.71 8.76 7.36
C PHE A 400 -19.22 8.91 7.09
N PRO A 401 -19.75 8.41 5.95
CA PRO A 401 -19.06 7.64 4.89
C PRO A 401 -18.42 8.49 3.79
N ASP A 402 -18.92 9.70 3.54
CA ASP A 402 -18.50 10.50 2.37
C ASP A 402 -17.26 11.37 2.62
N GLY A 403 -16.72 11.35 3.84
CA GLY A 403 -15.54 12.14 4.22
C GLY A 403 -15.86 13.61 4.48
N ASN A 404 -16.98 13.87 5.16
CA ASN A 404 -17.37 15.23 5.51
C ASN A 404 -16.38 15.85 6.51
N PHE A 405 -15.93 17.07 6.24
CA PHE A 405 -15.01 17.78 7.12
C PHE A 405 -15.71 18.21 8.42
N ILE A 406 -15.16 17.83 9.58
CA ILE A 406 -15.72 18.17 10.90
C ILE A 406 -14.97 19.35 11.50
N GLN A 407 -13.67 19.16 11.75
CA GLN A 407 -12.87 20.09 12.55
C GLN A 407 -11.41 20.13 12.08
N ASN A 408 -10.80 21.31 12.29
CA ASN A 408 -9.37 21.53 12.15
C ASN A 408 -8.71 21.55 13.53
N LEU A 409 -7.69 20.72 13.73
CA LEU A 409 -6.82 20.72 14.90
C LEU A 409 -5.50 21.41 14.51
N SER A 410 -5.41 22.70 14.85
CA SER A 410 -4.24 23.53 14.56
C SER A 410 -3.37 23.71 15.80
N GLY A 411 -2.05 23.81 15.59
CA GLY A 411 -1.08 24.10 16.65
C GLY A 411 0.18 23.24 16.58
N HIS A 412 0.12 22.10 15.88
CA HIS A 412 1.30 21.27 15.61
C HIS A 412 2.00 21.74 14.33
N ASN A 413 2.90 22.72 14.45
CA ASN A 413 3.61 23.30 13.30
C ASN A 413 4.87 22.49 12.93
N ALA A 414 4.73 21.19 12.67
CA ALA A 414 5.83 20.29 12.32
C ALA A 414 5.38 19.22 11.33
N ILE A 415 6.33 18.48 10.74
CA ILE A 415 6.00 17.37 9.84
C ILE A 415 5.51 16.19 10.66
N ILE A 416 4.19 15.98 10.67
CA ILE A 416 3.56 14.87 11.41
C ILE A 416 3.79 13.57 10.63
N ASN A 417 4.40 12.57 11.26
CA ASN A 417 4.60 11.26 10.66
C ASN A 417 3.56 10.25 11.14
N THR A 418 3.03 10.41 12.35
CA THR A 418 2.17 9.42 12.99
C THR A 418 1.04 10.06 13.78
N LEU A 419 -0.10 9.36 13.80
CA LEU A 419 -1.26 9.66 14.62
C LEU A 419 -1.71 8.36 15.29
N ALA A 420 -2.02 8.42 16.59
CA ALA A 420 -2.60 7.33 17.35
C ALA A 420 -3.79 7.84 18.16
N VAL A 421 -4.85 7.05 18.29
CA VAL A 421 -6.07 7.42 19.02
C VAL A 421 -6.33 6.37 20.10
N ASN A 422 -6.64 6.84 21.29
CA ASN A 422 -7.17 6.06 22.41
C ASN A 422 -8.71 6.10 22.36
N SER A 423 -9.38 5.03 22.79
CA SER A 423 -10.83 4.96 22.93
C SER A 423 -11.43 6.02 23.87
N ASP A 424 -10.65 6.53 24.82
CA ASP A 424 -11.02 7.64 25.72
C ASP A 424 -11.03 9.01 25.01
N GLY A 425 -10.61 9.05 23.75
CA GLY A 425 -10.60 10.27 22.95
C GLY A 425 -9.30 11.06 23.06
N VAL A 426 -8.22 10.46 23.55
CA VAL A 426 -6.88 11.06 23.44
C VAL A 426 -6.30 10.78 22.06
N LEU A 427 -6.01 11.84 21.30
CA LEU A 427 -5.30 11.77 20.03
C LEU A 427 -3.85 12.19 20.24
N VAL A 428 -2.92 11.36 19.80
CA VAL A 428 -1.49 11.61 19.82
C VAL A 428 -1.04 11.98 18.42
N SER A 429 -0.21 13.00 18.32
CA SER A 429 0.48 13.36 17.07
C SER A 429 1.97 13.44 17.31
N GLY A 430 2.73 12.62 16.59
CA GLY A 430 4.19 12.58 16.63
C GLY A 430 4.78 13.19 15.37
N ALA A 431 5.73 14.11 15.53
CA ALA A 431 6.37 14.81 14.43
C ALA A 431 7.86 14.48 14.27
N ASP A 432 8.38 14.86 13.10
CA ASP A 432 9.75 14.63 12.64
C ASP A 432 10.80 15.43 13.42
N ASN A 433 10.39 16.42 14.21
CA ASN A 433 11.23 17.24 15.10
C ASN A 433 11.24 16.76 16.56
N GLY A 434 10.67 15.58 16.85
CA GLY A 434 10.63 15.03 18.20
C GLY A 434 9.51 15.57 19.09
N THR A 435 8.67 16.48 18.59
CA THR A 435 7.52 16.97 19.36
C THR A 435 6.33 16.01 19.27
N ILE A 436 5.74 15.73 20.43
CA ILE A 436 4.47 15.03 20.60
C ILE A 436 3.45 16.05 21.09
N HIS A 437 2.30 16.09 20.44
CA HIS A 437 1.14 16.84 20.95
C HIS A 437 0.01 15.86 21.22
N MET A 438 -0.59 16.01 22.40
CA MET A 438 -1.73 15.24 22.87
C MET A 438 -2.98 16.11 22.81
N TRP A 439 -4.02 15.61 22.17
CA TRP A 439 -5.23 16.34 21.85
C TRP A 439 -6.45 15.63 22.42
N ASP A 440 -7.43 16.40 22.87
CA ASP A 440 -8.78 15.89 23.09
C ASP A 440 -9.50 15.77 21.74
N TRP A 441 -9.95 14.57 21.39
CA TRP A 441 -10.57 14.24 20.12
C TRP A 441 -11.82 15.07 19.86
N ARG A 442 -12.67 15.26 20.87
CA ARG A 442 -13.98 15.91 20.70
C ARG A 442 -13.86 17.41 20.45
N THR A 443 -12.88 18.05 21.08
CA THR A 443 -12.77 19.51 21.10
C THR A 443 -11.59 20.04 20.30
N GLY A 444 -10.64 19.17 19.96
CA GLY A 444 -9.37 19.56 19.35
C GLY A 444 -8.47 20.38 20.27
N TYR A 445 -8.71 20.35 21.58
CA TYR A 445 -7.88 21.05 22.55
C TYR A 445 -6.56 20.29 22.78
N ASN A 446 -5.45 20.99 22.62
CA ASN A 446 -4.13 20.46 22.96
C ASN A 446 -3.90 20.63 24.47
N PHE A 447 -3.98 19.54 25.22
CA PHE A 447 -3.80 19.58 26.67
C PHE A 447 -2.35 19.35 27.08
N GLN A 448 -1.53 18.71 26.25
CA GLN A 448 -0.13 18.42 26.59
C GLN A 448 0.79 18.47 25.38
N ARG A 449 1.93 19.12 25.57
CA ARG A 449 3.05 19.13 24.62
C ARG A 449 4.25 18.49 25.27
N ILE A 450 4.81 17.48 24.62
CA ILE A 450 6.00 16.77 25.06
C ILE A 450 7.05 16.94 23.98
N HIS A 451 8.27 17.29 24.37
CA HIS A 451 9.44 17.20 23.51
C HIS A 451 10.26 16.02 24.00
N ALA A 452 10.36 14.96 23.20
CA ALA A 452 11.16 13.81 23.59
C ALA A 452 12.64 14.24 23.69
N ALA A 453 13.28 14.00 24.84
CA ALA A 453 14.71 14.22 24.98
C ALA A 453 15.46 13.12 24.21
N VAL A 454 16.48 13.49 23.45
CA VAL A 454 17.29 12.53 22.67
C VAL A 454 18.11 11.64 23.58
N GLN A 455 18.46 10.44 23.09
CA GLN A 455 19.39 9.59 23.81
C GLN A 455 20.83 10.15 23.85
N PRO A 456 21.59 9.84 24.91
CA PRO A 456 23.00 10.17 24.97
C PRO A 456 23.75 9.63 23.76
N GLY A 457 24.47 10.51 23.05
CA GLY A 457 25.22 10.17 21.83
C GLY A 457 24.46 10.37 20.53
N SER A 458 23.19 10.74 20.58
CA SER A 458 22.40 11.19 19.43
C SER A 458 22.47 12.72 19.30
N LEU A 459 22.35 13.23 18.08
CA LEU A 459 22.35 14.67 17.81
C LEU A 459 20.97 15.27 18.09
N ASP A 460 20.88 16.54 18.48
CA ASP A 460 19.59 17.20 18.72
C ASP A 460 18.67 17.17 17.48
N SER A 461 19.25 17.19 16.27
CA SER A 461 18.50 17.06 15.01
C SER A 461 17.99 15.66 14.71
N GLU A 462 18.45 14.64 15.45
CA GLU A 462 17.94 13.26 15.36
C GLU A 462 16.73 13.04 16.29
N SER A 463 16.21 14.09 16.93
CA SER A 463 14.91 14.06 17.58
C SER A 463 13.80 14.00 16.54
N GLY A 464 13.20 12.82 16.36
CA GLY A 464 12.14 12.59 15.40
C GLY A 464 11.31 11.38 15.75
N ILE A 465 10.01 11.44 15.50
CA ILE A 465 9.07 10.36 15.80
C ILE A 465 8.51 9.83 14.50
N PHE A 466 8.68 8.54 14.26
CA PHE A 466 8.23 7.90 13.02
C PHE A 466 6.91 7.15 13.19
N ALA A 467 6.72 6.48 14.32
CA ALA A 467 5.48 5.78 14.62
C ALA A 467 5.14 5.91 16.11
N CYS A 468 3.85 5.97 16.43
CA CYS A 468 3.35 5.80 17.77
C CYS A 468 2.10 4.91 17.74
N VAL A 469 1.90 4.15 18.80
CA VAL A 469 0.76 3.25 18.93
C VAL A 469 0.41 3.07 20.41
N PHE A 470 -0.88 2.99 20.70
CA PHE A 470 -1.35 2.57 22.01
C PHE A 470 -1.33 1.04 22.12
N ASP A 471 -1.13 0.53 23.32
CA ASP A 471 -1.41 -0.86 23.60
C ASP A 471 -2.93 -1.12 23.61
N HIS A 472 -3.37 -2.39 23.56
CA HIS A 472 -4.81 -2.68 23.56
C HIS A 472 -5.50 -2.34 24.89
N SER A 473 -4.75 -2.16 25.99
CA SER A 473 -5.32 -1.64 27.25
C SER A 473 -5.38 -0.11 27.26
N GLU A 474 -4.76 0.53 26.27
CA GLU A 474 -4.65 1.97 26.07
C GLU A 474 -4.00 2.76 27.22
N SER A 475 -3.39 2.05 28.18
CA SER A 475 -2.69 2.64 29.33
C SER A 475 -1.24 3.04 29.01
N ARG A 476 -0.70 2.55 27.89
CA ARG A 476 0.68 2.78 27.46
C ARG A 476 0.72 3.28 26.03
N LEU A 477 1.46 4.36 25.83
CA LEU A 477 1.78 4.88 24.50
C LEU A 477 3.22 4.49 24.19
N ILE A 478 3.42 3.77 23.08
CA ILE A 478 4.74 3.36 22.61
C ILE A 478 5.10 4.23 21.41
N THR A 479 6.24 4.92 21.47
CA THR A 479 6.77 5.73 20.37
C THR A 479 8.06 5.12 19.83
N ALA A 480 8.21 5.18 18.51
CA ALA A 480 9.38 4.75 17.77
C ALA A 480 10.08 5.99 17.22
N GLU A 481 11.33 6.16 17.62
CA GLU A 481 12.06 7.41 17.44
C GLU A 481 13.27 7.24 16.51
N ALA A 482 13.72 8.39 16.01
CA ALA A 482 14.89 8.51 15.15
C ALA A 482 16.21 8.34 15.94
N ASP A 483 16.21 8.54 17.26
CA ASP A 483 17.35 8.25 18.14
C ASP A 483 17.58 6.74 18.37
N LYS A 484 16.95 5.88 17.56
CA LYS A 484 17.03 4.41 17.58
C LYS A 484 16.40 3.78 18.82
N THR A 485 15.56 4.54 19.52
CA THR A 485 14.89 4.06 20.73
C THR A 485 13.40 3.94 20.60
N ILE A 486 12.87 3.21 21.57
CA ILE A 486 11.44 3.03 21.77
C ILE A 486 11.15 3.62 23.13
N LYS A 487 10.35 4.69 23.17
CA LYS A 487 9.94 5.34 24.42
C LYS A 487 8.52 4.91 24.76
N VAL A 488 8.31 4.53 26.01
CA VAL A 488 7.01 4.12 26.53
C VAL A 488 6.56 5.18 27.51
N TYR A 489 5.41 5.77 27.23
CA TYR A 489 4.74 6.75 28.07
C TYR A 489 3.58 6.09 28.81
N LYS A 490 3.33 6.54 30.04
CA LYS A 490 2.19 6.14 30.87
C LYS A 490 1.51 7.41 31.37
N GLU A 491 0.20 7.34 31.59
CA GLU A 491 -0.54 8.37 32.30
C GLU A 491 0.01 8.59 33.71
N ASP A 492 -0.04 9.84 34.17
CA ASP A 492 0.33 10.21 35.52
C ASP A 492 -0.85 10.09 36.48
N ASP A 493 -0.87 8.99 37.23
CA ASP A 493 -1.90 8.68 38.23
C ASP A 493 -1.97 9.73 39.37
N THR A 494 -0.96 10.61 39.50
CA THR A 494 -0.91 11.67 40.54
C THR A 494 -1.54 12.99 40.11
N ALA A 495 -1.83 13.14 38.81
CA ALA A 495 -2.41 14.37 38.28
C ALA A 495 -3.92 14.44 38.57
N THR A 496 -4.40 15.64 38.85
CA THR A 496 -5.83 15.94 39.03
C THR A 496 -6.17 17.20 38.22
N GLU A 497 -7.47 17.49 38.08
CA GLU A 497 -7.93 18.72 37.41
C GLU A 497 -7.38 20.00 38.07
N GLU A 498 -7.03 19.92 39.35
CA GLU A 498 -6.50 21.05 40.13
C GLU A 498 -5.00 21.25 39.92
N THR A 499 -4.21 20.17 39.82
CA THR A 499 -2.76 20.26 39.58
C THR A 499 -2.45 20.60 38.13
N HIS A 500 -3.25 20.10 37.20
CA HIS A 500 -3.16 20.39 35.77
C HIS A 500 -4.48 20.96 35.24
N PRO A 501 -4.75 22.25 35.49
CA PRO A 501 -6.00 22.88 35.05
C PRO A 501 -6.05 22.97 33.53
N LEU A 502 -7.26 22.75 32.99
CA LEU A 502 -7.55 23.02 31.59
C LEU A 502 -7.44 24.53 31.35
N ASN A 503 -6.39 24.95 30.64
CA ASN A 503 -6.23 26.31 30.13
C ASN A 503 -7.18 26.57 28.96
N TRP A 504 -8.48 26.43 29.23
CA TRP A 504 -9.55 26.61 28.27
C TRP A 504 -10.14 28.01 28.40
N LYS A 505 -9.88 28.86 27.42
CA LYS A 505 -10.63 30.11 27.24
C LYS A 505 -11.63 29.88 26.12
N PRO A 506 -12.95 30.07 26.33
CA PRO A 506 -13.91 29.99 25.25
C PRO A 506 -13.68 31.17 24.30
N GLU A 507 -12.81 30.99 23.31
CA GLU A 507 -12.77 31.92 22.19
C GLU A 507 -14.09 31.79 21.44
N ILE A 508 -14.88 32.87 21.49
CA ILE A 508 -15.99 33.04 20.56
C ILE A 508 -15.35 33.06 19.18
N LEU A 509 -15.59 32.00 18.39
CA LEU A 509 -15.24 31.94 16.97
C LEU A 509 -15.82 33.19 16.27
N LYS A 510 -15.03 34.27 16.23
CA LYS A 510 -15.34 35.42 15.39
C LYS A 510 -15.27 34.88 13.97
N ARG A 511 -16.43 34.74 13.32
CA ARG A 511 -16.50 34.58 11.87
C ARG A 511 -15.57 35.64 11.28
N LYS A 512 -14.42 35.24 10.74
CA LYS A 512 -13.64 36.12 9.88
C LYS A 512 -14.57 36.44 8.72
N ARG A 513 -15.11 37.67 8.71
CA ARG A 513 -15.79 38.21 7.53
C ARG A 513 -14.71 38.24 6.45
N PHE A 514 -14.98 37.50 5.37
CA PHE A 514 -14.20 37.57 4.14
C PHE A 514 -14.26 38.99 3.57
#